data_AF-A0A9E3ECF3-F1
#
_entry.id   AF-A0A9E3ECF3-F1
#
_cell.length_a   1.000
_cell.length_b   1.000
_cell.length_c   1.000
_cell.angle_alpha   90.00
_cell.angle_beta   90.00
_cell.angle_gamma   90.00
#
_symmetry.space_group_name_H-M   'P 1'
#
loop_
_entity.id
_entity.type
_entity.pdbx_description
1 polymer ?
#
loop_
_entity_poly.entity_id
_entity_poly.type
_entity_poly.pdbx_seq_one_letter_code
_entity_poly.pdbx_strand_id
1 'polypeptide(L)'
;MGADRKTSGHQAGVTQALARFLASTRWEDLPPPIRREAKRALLNISGCILAGLREPTTRQVTRALDDRAVILGAAANALDFDDTHLPTVIHPGPPVAAALFALADER
;
A
#
# COMPACT_ATOMS: atom_id res chain seq x y z
N MET A 1 -34.53 -24.04 35.81
CA MET A 1 -33.75 -22.82 36.08
C MET A 1 -32.30 -23.12 35.70
N GLY A 2 -31.92 -22.78 34.47
CA GLY A 2 -30.62 -23.14 33.90
C GLY A 2 -30.49 -22.35 32.60
N ALA A 3 -30.01 -21.11 32.72
CA ALA A 3 -29.80 -20.23 31.59
C ALA A 3 -28.67 -20.81 30.74
N ASP A 4 -29.05 -21.34 29.58
CA ASP A 4 -28.15 -21.65 28.48
C ASP A 4 -27.42 -20.36 28.10
N ARG A 5 -26.20 -20.20 28.61
CA ARG A 5 -25.28 -19.17 28.12
C ARG A 5 -24.88 -19.60 26.72
N LYS A 6 -25.67 -19.19 25.72
CA LYS A 6 -25.19 -19.06 24.35
C LYS A 6 -23.96 -18.18 24.42
N THR A 7 -22.79 -18.80 24.32
CA THR A 7 -21.53 -18.12 24.03
C THR A 7 -21.71 -17.44 22.68
N SER A 8 -22.20 -16.22 22.71
CA SER A 8 -22.24 -15.30 21.59
C SER A 8 -20.80 -14.86 21.33
N GLY A 9 -20.01 -15.79 20.77
CA GLY A 9 -18.76 -15.44 20.12
C GLY A 9 -19.12 -14.48 19.01
N HIS A 10 -18.83 -13.19 19.22
CA HIS A 10 -18.97 -12.16 18.20
C HIS A 10 -18.14 -12.66 17.01
N GLN A 11 -18.80 -13.10 15.93
CA GLN A 11 -18.09 -13.37 14.68
C GLN A 11 -17.35 -12.07 14.38
N ALA A 12 -16.01 -12.13 14.36
CA ALA A 12 -15.22 -10.93 14.11
C ALA A 12 -15.75 -10.30 12.82
N GLY A 13 -16.25 -9.06 12.90
CA GLY A 13 -16.76 -8.36 11.74
C GLY A 13 -15.67 -8.29 10.67
N VAL A 14 -16.05 -8.15 9.39
CA VAL A 14 -15.10 -8.18 8.26
C VAL A 14 -13.90 -7.25 8.49
N THR A 15 -14.14 -6.04 9.01
CA THR A 15 -13.08 -5.08 9.38
C THR A 15 -12.12 -5.62 10.43
N GLN A 16 -12.63 -6.27 11.47
CA GLN A 16 -11.81 -6.85 12.54
C GLN A 16 -10.98 -8.04 12.04
N ALA A 17 -11.57 -8.87 11.18
CA ALA A 17 -10.86 -9.99 10.56
C ALA A 17 -9.69 -9.49 9.68
N LEU A 18 -9.94 -8.48 8.84
CA LEU A 18 -8.90 -7.88 7.99
C LEU A 18 -7.79 -7.20 8.81
N ALA A 19 -8.14 -6.41 9.82
CA ALA A 19 -7.17 -5.76 10.69
C ALA A 19 -6.27 -6.78 11.40
N ARG A 20 -6.87 -7.88 11.89
CA ARG A 20 -6.12 -8.98 12.53
C ARG A 20 -5.16 -9.64 11.54
N PHE A 21 -5.64 -9.96 10.33
CA PHE A 21 -4.80 -10.55 9.29
C PHE A 21 -3.59 -9.66 8.97
N LEU A 22 -3.80 -8.36 8.72
CA LEU A 22 -2.72 -7.41 8.42
C LEU A 22 -1.72 -7.29 9.58
N ALA A 23 -2.19 -7.19 10.82
CA ALA A 23 -1.33 -7.01 12.00
C ALA A 23 -0.53 -8.26 12.36
N SER A 24 -1.04 -9.47 12.08
CA SER A 24 -0.37 -10.73 12.39
C SER A 24 0.50 -11.27 11.27
N THR A 25 0.34 -10.77 10.04
CA THR A 25 1.07 -11.28 8.87
C THR A 25 2.55 -10.92 8.96
N ARG A 26 3.40 -11.94 8.82
CA ARG A 26 4.85 -11.78 8.74
C ARG A 26 5.32 -12.04 7.31
N TRP A 27 6.52 -11.57 7.01
CA TRP A 27 7.13 -11.79 5.70
C TRP A 27 7.30 -13.28 5.37
N GLU A 28 7.58 -14.11 6.37
CA GLU A 28 7.77 -15.56 6.21
C GLU A 28 6.47 -16.28 5.86
N ASP A 29 5.32 -15.74 6.26
CA ASP A 29 4.00 -16.29 6.00
C ASP A 29 3.58 -16.15 4.53
N LEU A 30 4.23 -15.23 3.79
CA LEU A 30 3.92 -14.98 2.39
C LEU A 30 4.46 -16.12 1.49
N PRO A 31 3.65 -16.64 0.56
CA PRO A 31 4.11 -17.62 -0.40
C PRO A 31 5.33 -17.09 -1.19
N PRO A 32 6.32 -17.94 -1.53
CA PRO A 32 7.50 -17.50 -2.27
C PRO A 32 7.21 -16.70 -3.56
N PRO A 33 6.19 -17.04 -4.36
CA PRO A 33 5.81 -16.23 -5.53
C PRO A 33 5.38 -14.80 -5.15
N ILE A 34 4.64 -14.62 -4.05
CA ILE A 34 4.19 -13.30 -3.58
C ILE A 34 5.36 -12.45 -3.13
N ARG A 35 6.33 -13.06 -2.42
CA ARG A 35 7.57 -12.37 -2.02
C ARG A 35 8.39 -11.89 -3.22
N ARG A 36 8.41 -12.68 -4.31
CA ARG A 36 9.08 -12.29 -5.56
C ARG A 36 8.37 -11.11 -6.23
N GLU A 37 7.05 -11.16 -6.33
CA GLU A 37 6.29 -10.06 -6.96
C GLU A 37 6.33 -8.79 -6.12
N ALA A 38 6.28 -8.88 -4.79
CA ALA A 38 6.44 -7.71 -3.91
C ALA A 38 7.76 -6.97 -4.18
N LYS A 39 8.88 -7.70 -4.34
CA LYS A 39 10.18 -7.11 -4.69
C LYS A 39 10.18 -6.48 -6.08
N ARG A 40 9.53 -7.13 -7.06
CA ARG A 40 9.40 -6.59 -8.43
C ARG A 40 8.55 -5.33 -8.46
N ALA A 41 7.44 -5.30 -7.72
CA ALA A 41 6.58 -4.14 -7.60
C ALA A 41 7.33 -2.95 -6.99
N LEU A 42 8.10 -3.18 -5.91
CA LEU A 42 8.94 -2.12 -5.33
C LEU A 42 9.99 -1.59 -6.32
N LEU A 43 10.64 -2.47 -7.07
CA LEU A 43 11.59 -2.06 -8.12
C LEU A 43 10.90 -1.23 -9.22
N ASN A 44 9.74 -1.70 -9.70
CA ASN A 44 8.95 -1.02 -10.72
C ASN A 44 8.55 0.39 -10.28
N ILE A 45 7.94 0.51 -9.10
CA ILE A 45 7.45 1.78 -8.58
C ILE A 45 8.60 2.75 -8.28
N SER A 46 9.76 2.25 -7.83
CA SER A 46 10.95 3.09 -7.67
C SER A 46 11.36 3.73 -9.00
N GLY A 47 11.32 2.98 -10.10
CA GLY A 47 11.57 3.51 -11.45
C GLY A 47 10.56 4.57 -11.87
N CYS A 48 9.27 4.31 -11.60
CA CYS A 48 8.18 5.24 -11.92
C CYS A 48 8.30 6.56 -11.13
N ILE A 49 8.60 6.48 -9.82
CA ILE A 49 8.87 7.66 -8.99
C ILE A 49 10.02 8.47 -9.59
N LEU A 50 11.16 7.84 -9.86
CA LEU A 50 12.34 8.54 -10.38
C LEU A 50 12.06 9.26 -11.71
N ALA A 51 11.28 8.63 -12.60
CA ALA A 51 10.83 9.25 -13.83
C ALA A 51 9.86 10.42 -13.57
N GLY A 52 8.85 10.20 -12.73
CA GLY A 52 7.79 11.16 -12.45
C GLY A 52 8.19 12.35 -11.56
N LEU A 53 9.33 12.29 -10.85
CA LEU A 53 9.85 13.42 -10.07
C LEU A 53 10.10 14.68 -10.93
N ARG A 54 10.28 14.52 -12.24
CA ARG A 54 10.54 15.62 -13.17
C ARG A 54 9.27 16.20 -13.79
N GLU A 55 8.12 15.56 -13.58
CA GLU A 55 6.87 15.97 -14.20
C GLU A 55 6.32 17.28 -13.60
N PRO A 56 5.69 18.14 -14.41
CA PRO A 56 5.05 19.37 -13.94
C PRO A 56 4.08 19.14 -12.78
N THR A 57 3.29 18.06 -12.85
CA THR A 57 2.31 17.68 -11.82
C THR A 57 2.98 17.44 -10.47
N THR A 58 4.06 16.64 -10.42
CA THR A 58 4.80 16.37 -9.19
C THR A 58 5.40 17.65 -8.60
N ARG A 59 5.91 18.56 -9.45
CA ARG A 59 6.40 19.87 -9.00
C ARG A 59 5.31 20.74 -8.41
N GLN A 60 4.10 20.71 -8.96
CA GLN A 60 2.96 21.44 -8.41
C GLN A 60 2.56 20.89 -7.03
N VAL A 61 2.50 19.56 -6.89
CA VAL A 61 2.24 18.90 -5.60
C VAL A 61 3.27 19.29 -4.55
N THR A 62 4.56 19.23 -4.89
CA THR A 62 5.67 19.61 -3.99
C THR A 62 5.59 21.07 -3.53
N ARG A 63 5.05 21.97 -4.35
CA ARG A 63 4.87 23.38 -3.97
C ARG A 63 3.67 23.59 -3.06
N ALA A 64 2.65 22.74 -3.19
CA ALA A 64 1.39 22.89 -2.47
C ALA A 64 1.41 22.17 -1.11
N LEU A 65 2.13 21.05 -1.01
CA LEU A 65 2.10 20.14 0.12
C LEU A 65 3.52 19.76 0.53
N ASP A 66 3.79 19.88 1.83
CA ASP A 66 5.02 19.37 2.46
C ASP A 66 4.75 18.01 3.11
N ASP A 67 4.28 17.06 2.29
CA ASP A 67 4.03 15.67 2.70
C ASP A 67 4.73 14.71 1.73
N ARG A 68 5.71 13.97 2.24
CA ARG A 68 6.56 13.10 1.44
C ARG A 68 5.79 11.93 0.83
N ALA A 69 4.81 11.37 1.54
CA ALA A 69 4.00 10.28 0.99
C ALA A 69 3.13 10.80 -0.17
N VAL A 70 2.57 12.00 -0.05
CA VAL A 70 1.79 12.61 -1.13
C VAL A 70 2.68 12.92 -2.34
N ILE A 71 3.85 13.51 -2.13
CA ILE A 71 4.81 13.83 -3.21
C ILE A 71 5.25 12.57 -3.94
N LEU A 72 5.64 11.52 -3.22
CA LEU A 72 6.08 10.25 -3.82
C LEU A 72 4.94 9.53 -4.54
N GLY A 73 3.72 9.58 -4.01
CA GLY A 73 2.54 9.01 -4.66
C GLY A 73 2.22 9.70 -5.99
N ALA A 74 2.27 11.03 -6.00
CA ALA A 74 2.11 11.82 -7.23
C ALA A 74 3.20 11.48 -8.24
N ALA A 75 4.47 11.42 -7.81
CA ALA A 75 5.58 11.05 -8.69
C ALA A 75 5.42 9.64 -9.29
N ALA A 76 5.01 8.67 -8.48
CA ALA A 76 4.86 7.28 -8.89
C ALA A 76 3.83 7.10 -10.02
N ASN A 77 2.73 7.87 -10.02
CA ASN A 77 1.66 7.75 -11.01
C ASN A 77 1.65 8.87 -12.07
N ALA A 78 2.54 9.88 -11.98
CA ALA A 78 2.54 11.05 -12.87
C ALA A 78 2.59 10.75 -14.38
N LEU A 79 3.08 9.57 -14.77
CA LEU A 79 3.24 9.13 -16.15
C LEU A 79 2.27 8.00 -16.55
N ASP A 80 1.40 7.54 -15.64
CA ASP A 80 0.57 6.34 -15.80
C ASP A 80 1.35 5.09 -16.24
N PHE A 81 2.63 5.01 -15.86
CA PHE A 81 3.55 3.92 -16.21
C PHE A 81 3.70 2.87 -15.09
N ASP A 82 3.02 3.09 -13.97
CA ASP A 82 3.02 2.21 -12.82
C ASP A 82 2.14 0.97 -13.04
N ASP A 83 1.92 0.19 -11.98
CA ASP A 83 1.22 -1.08 -12.08
C ASP A 83 -0.31 -0.91 -12.13
N THR A 84 -1.00 -1.89 -12.72
CA THR A 84 -2.48 -1.93 -12.72
C THR A 84 -2.96 -3.28 -12.22
N HIS A 85 -3.83 -3.26 -11.21
CA HIS A 85 -4.58 -4.45 -10.79
C HIS A 85 -5.89 -4.53 -11.56
N LEU A 86 -5.85 -5.23 -12.69
CA LEU A 86 -6.95 -5.33 -13.66
C LEU A 86 -8.32 -5.73 -13.05
N PRO A 87 -8.42 -6.70 -12.12
CA PRO A 87 -9.72 -7.11 -11.59
C PRO A 87 -10.49 -5.99 -10.88
N THR A 88 -9.79 -5.00 -10.33
CA THR A 88 -10.40 -3.86 -9.63
C THR A 88 -10.21 -2.54 -10.36
N VAL A 89 -9.46 -2.53 -11.47
CA VAL A 89 -9.13 -1.33 -12.26
C VAL A 89 -8.55 -0.22 -11.36
N ILE A 90 -7.51 -0.56 -10.59
CA ILE A 90 -6.79 0.38 -9.72
C ILE A 90 -5.28 0.29 -9.93
N HIS A 91 -4.59 1.33 -9.48
CA HIS A 91 -3.13 1.42 -9.36
C HIS A 91 -2.72 1.23 -7.89
N PRO A 92 -2.41 0.00 -7.44
CA PRO A 92 -2.17 -0.28 -6.03
C PRO A 92 -0.76 0.09 -5.57
N GLY A 93 0.24 0.07 -6.45
CA GLY A 93 1.64 0.29 -6.13
C GLY A 93 1.94 1.71 -5.63
N PRO A 94 1.52 2.78 -6.34
CA PRO A 94 1.84 4.17 -5.95
C PRO A 94 1.49 4.52 -4.51
N PRO A 95 0.24 4.35 -4.02
CA PRO A 95 -0.10 4.77 -2.65
C PRO A 95 0.61 3.93 -1.58
N VAL A 96 0.83 2.63 -1.82
CA VAL A 96 1.47 1.74 -0.83
C VAL A 96 2.96 2.00 -0.74
N ALA A 97 3.66 2.09 -1.88
CA ALA A 97 5.10 2.31 -1.90
C ALA A 97 5.46 3.72 -1.40
N ALA A 98 4.66 4.73 -1.74
CA ALA A 98 4.89 6.10 -1.28
C ALA A 98 4.82 6.22 0.25
N ALA A 99 3.79 5.63 0.88
CA ALA A 99 3.68 5.58 2.33
C ALA A 99 4.85 4.81 2.97
N LEU A 100 5.25 3.68 2.36
CA LEU A 100 6.38 2.88 2.84
C LEU A 100 7.70 3.66 2.79
N PHE A 101 7.99 4.34 1.69
CA PHE A 101 9.23 5.12 1.51
C PHE A 101 9.26 6.40 2.34
N ALA A 102 8.11 7.03 2.58
CA ALA A 102 8.02 8.14 3.52
C ALA A 102 8.36 7.66 4.94
N LEU A 103 7.74 6.57 5.40
CA LEU A 103 8.00 5.99 6.72
C LEU A 103 9.44 5.47 6.88
N ALA A 104 10.04 4.95 5.81
CA ALA A 104 11.41 4.46 5.84
C ALA A 104 12.45 5.59 6.00
N ASP A 105 12.10 6.82 5.62
CA ASP A 105 12.98 8.01 5.74
C ASP A 105 12.97 8.59 7.17
N GLU A 106 11.96 8.23 7.98
CA GLU A 106 11.82 8.67 9.38
C GLU A 106 12.62 7.81 10.38
N ARG A 107 13.30 6.75 9.92
CA ARG A 107 14.06 5.79 10.74
C ARG A 107 15.55 5.91 10.54
#